data_AF-A0A246ALH3-F1
#
_entry.id   AF-A0A246ALH3-F1
#
_cell.length_a   1.000
_cell.length_b   1.000
_cell.length_c   1.000
_cell.angle_alpha   90.00
_cell.angle_beta   90.00
_cell.angle_gamma   90.00
#
_symmetry.space_group_name_H-M   'P 1'
#
loop_
_entity.id
_entity.type
_entity.pdbx_description
1 polymer ?
#
loop_
_entity_poly.entity_id
_entity_poly.type
_entity_poly.pdbx_seq_one_letter_code
_entity_poly.pdbx_strand_id
1 'polypeptide(L)'
;MRKIFCLSFLMIISLGFGQKAEIQTLLKDKISIRALQLWDGKVWYSGTDSKFGYVSLKDTADKKQMRLSEEKLEFRTLSQSTKYFEAINILSPAYLFRINKKNLQVSILMTDKKKSAFFDSFIYDRFDRGVAISDPNEEGNANPIIIIKQGNYTSGRSVKPDFPKYFTGEAHFAASNSNIAMNSGKVWIATGGAKARIFKFSWSNPLKWEAYETPFIQGTSSQGIYSIDFYDKKFGIAVGGDYTKQTENINNIATTHDGGETWQIQASGKNAGYKTCVKIRPKSKGKDMIAVGDQNIEFSQDYGKTWTKISDEKGLYVCEWIDANTLVFAGKDRIVKMTLH
;
A
#
# COMPACT_ATOMS: atom_id res chain seq x y z
N MET A 1 -55.51 32.78 38.63
CA MET A 1 -54.21 33.18 38.05
C MET A 1 -53.32 31.93 37.94
N ARG A 2 -53.28 31.28 36.77
CA ARG A 2 -52.47 30.07 36.53
C ARG A 2 -51.10 30.50 35.97
N LYS A 3 -50.02 30.22 36.71
CA LYS A 3 -48.64 30.44 36.25
C LYS A 3 -48.23 29.27 35.36
N ILE A 4 -47.93 29.54 34.09
CA ILE A 4 -47.36 28.59 33.15
C ILE A 4 -45.83 28.66 33.28
N PHE A 5 -45.20 27.56 33.67
CA PHE A 5 -43.76 27.40 33.68
C PHE A 5 -43.30 27.01 32.27
N CYS A 6 -42.56 27.89 31.58
CA CYS A 6 -41.86 27.54 30.35
C CYS A 6 -40.55 26.85 30.69
N LEU A 7 -40.46 25.55 30.40
CA LEU A 7 -39.20 24.80 30.42
C LEU A 7 -38.46 25.06 29.10
N SER A 8 -37.36 25.81 29.15
CA SER A 8 -36.46 26.02 28.01
C SER A 8 -35.54 24.82 27.83
N PHE A 9 -35.72 24.08 26.74
CA PHE A 9 -34.86 22.96 26.34
C PHE A 9 -33.59 23.51 25.68
N LEU A 10 -32.44 23.41 26.34
CA LEU A 10 -31.15 23.78 25.77
C LEU A 10 -30.70 22.68 24.81
N MET A 11 -30.80 22.92 23.50
CA MET A 11 -30.23 22.06 22.47
C MET A 11 -28.72 22.35 22.40
N ILE A 12 -27.89 21.44 22.93
CA ILE A 12 -26.44 21.48 22.73
C ILE A 12 -26.17 20.99 21.31
N ILE A 13 -25.97 21.93 20.38
CA ILE A 13 -25.50 21.63 19.02
C ILE A 13 -23.99 21.39 19.12
N SER A 14 -23.57 20.13 19.12
CA SER A 14 -22.17 19.77 18.93
C SER A 14 -21.79 20.06 17.48
N LEU A 15 -21.18 21.22 17.25
CA LEU A 15 -20.48 21.53 16.00
C LEU A 15 -19.23 20.65 15.93
N GLY A 16 -19.37 19.45 15.36
CA GLY A 16 -18.22 18.66 14.95
C GLY A 16 -17.48 19.42 13.85
N PHE A 17 -16.27 19.91 14.15
CA PHE A 17 -15.33 20.36 13.13
C PHE A 17 -14.88 19.12 12.33
N GLY A 18 -15.72 18.69 11.39
CA GLY A 18 -15.33 17.70 10.40
C GLY A 18 -14.21 18.29 9.55
N GLN A 19 -13.08 17.60 9.49
CA GLN A 19 -11.99 17.93 8.58
C GLN A 19 -12.56 18.06 7.16
N LYS A 20 -12.55 19.26 6.60
CA LYS A 20 -13.02 19.48 5.22
C LYS A 20 -11.94 18.95 4.29
N ALA A 21 -12.32 18.04 3.39
CA ALA A 21 -11.45 17.52 2.34
C ALA A 21 -11.94 18.04 0.98
N GLU A 22 -11.05 18.66 0.21
CA GLU A 22 -11.30 19.03 -1.18
C GLU A 22 -10.72 17.96 -2.11
N ILE A 23 -11.48 17.49 -3.10
CA ILE A 23 -11.04 16.46 -4.05
C ILE A 23 -11.05 17.01 -5.48
N GLN A 24 -9.91 16.94 -6.14
CA GLN A 24 -9.72 17.31 -7.53
C GLN A 24 -9.37 16.07 -8.36
N THR A 25 -10.09 15.81 -9.45
CA THR A 25 -9.67 14.75 -10.39
C THR A 25 -8.48 15.23 -11.22
N LEU A 26 -7.39 14.47 -11.20
CA LEU A 26 -6.19 14.74 -12.02
C LEU A 26 -6.26 14.00 -13.36
N LEU A 27 -6.69 12.74 -13.35
CA LEU A 27 -6.77 11.89 -14.54
C LEU A 27 -8.10 11.13 -14.56
N LYS A 28 -8.71 11.03 -15.74
CA LYS A 28 -9.73 10.03 -16.07
C LYS A 28 -9.26 9.24 -17.29
N ASP A 29 -9.24 7.92 -17.19
CA ASP A 29 -8.90 7.00 -18.28
C ASP A 29 -9.55 5.65 -17.97
N LYS A 30 -9.84 4.81 -18.98
CA LYS A 30 -10.26 3.43 -18.76
C LYS A 30 -9.05 2.61 -18.33
N ILE A 31 -8.80 2.52 -17.03
CA ILE A 31 -7.63 1.87 -16.44
C ILE A 31 -7.91 1.53 -14.97
N SER A 32 -7.43 0.38 -14.51
CA SER A 32 -7.31 0.12 -13.06
C SER A 32 -5.89 0.47 -12.62
N ILE A 33 -5.74 1.52 -11.82
CA ILE A 33 -4.44 1.97 -11.30
C ILE A 33 -4.27 1.45 -9.89
N ARG A 34 -3.27 0.58 -9.71
CA ARG A 34 -2.95 -0.03 -8.41
C ARG A 34 -1.51 0.22 -8.00
N ALA A 35 -0.84 1.22 -8.56
CA ALA A 35 0.46 1.64 -8.03
C ALA A 35 0.75 3.07 -8.47
N LEU A 36 1.28 3.86 -7.55
CA LEU A 36 1.63 5.27 -7.75
C LEU A 36 3.07 5.52 -7.33
N GLN A 37 3.70 6.49 -8.00
CA GLN A 37 4.97 7.07 -7.59
C GLN A 37 4.92 8.59 -7.80
N LEU A 38 5.48 9.35 -6.86
CA LEU A 38 5.63 10.80 -7.00
C LEU A 38 7.04 11.12 -7.46
N TRP A 39 7.16 11.86 -8.56
CA TRP A 39 8.46 12.31 -9.07
C TRP A 39 8.28 13.53 -9.99
N ASP A 40 9.14 14.53 -9.83
CA ASP A 40 9.21 15.72 -10.70
C ASP A 40 7.85 16.45 -10.85
N GLY A 41 7.16 16.65 -9.73
CA GLY A 41 5.86 17.33 -9.68
C GLY A 41 4.72 16.58 -10.37
N LYS A 42 4.90 15.28 -10.64
CA LYS A 42 3.94 14.43 -11.36
C LYS A 42 3.58 13.20 -10.54
N VAL A 43 2.38 12.69 -10.79
CA VAL A 43 1.91 11.39 -10.34
C VAL A 43 2.17 10.39 -11.46
N TRP A 44 3.12 9.50 -11.25
CA TRP A 44 3.41 8.38 -12.15
C TRP A 44 2.61 7.17 -11.74
N TYR A 45 2.12 6.42 -12.72
CA TYR A 45 1.25 5.28 -12.50
C TYR A 45 1.52 4.17 -13.50
N SER A 46 1.15 2.95 -13.10
CA SER A 46 0.98 1.81 -13.98
C SER A 46 -0.34 1.12 -13.68
N GLY A 47 -0.89 0.41 -14.67
CA GLY A 47 -2.16 -0.29 -14.50
C GLY A 47 -2.43 -1.32 -15.58
N THR A 48 -3.71 -1.56 -15.83
CA THR A 48 -4.19 -2.51 -16.85
C THR A 48 -3.78 -2.11 -18.28
N ASP A 49 -3.83 -3.07 -19.21
CA ASP A 49 -3.50 -2.91 -20.63
C ASP A 49 -2.05 -2.45 -20.90
N SER A 50 -1.15 -2.85 -20.01
CA SER A 50 0.26 -2.48 -20.00
C SER A 50 0.54 -0.98 -19.92
N LYS A 51 -0.41 -0.18 -19.42
CA LYS A 51 -0.28 1.27 -19.36
C LYS A 51 0.72 1.70 -18.29
N PHE A 52 1.60 2.62 -18.68
CA PHE A 52 2.49 3.38 -17.80
C PHE A 52 2.46 4.83 -18.23
N GLY A 53 2.34 5.75 -17.27
CA GLY A 53 2.20 7.16 -17.60
C GLY A 53 2.33 8.08 -16.40
N TYR A 54 2.06 9.35 -16.64
CA TYR A 54 1.99 10.36 -15.61
C TYR A 54 0.92 11.39 -15.89
N VAL A 55 0.51 12.09 -14.83
CA VAL A 55 -0.22 13.36 -14.88
C VAL A 55 0.45 14.37 -13.94
N SER A 56 0.60 15.62 -14.36
CA SER A 56 1.16 16.68 -13.53
C SER A 56 0.22 17.08 -12.39
N LEU A 57 0.82 17.37 -11.22
CA LEU A 57 0.09 17.84 -10.03
C LEU A 57 -0.41 19.28 -10.17
N LYS A 58 0.20 20.05 -11.08
CA LYS A 58 -0.08 21.48 -11.31
C LYS A 58 -1.01 21.70 -12.49
N ASP A 59 -0.80 20.99 -13.58
CA ASP A 59 -1.55 21.13 -14.83
C ASP A 59 -1.96 19.76 -15.35
N THR A 60 -3.25 19.45 -15.32
CA THR A 60 -3.76 18.13 -15.73
C THR A 60 -3.69 17.91 -17.25
N ALA A 61 -3.42 18.95 -18.04
CA ALA A 61 -3.14 18.82 -19.47
C ALA A 61 -1.73 18.27 -19.74
N ASP A 62 -0.76 18.50 -18.85
CA ASP A 62 0.56 17.85 -18.90
C ASP A 62 0.45 16.41 -18.38
N LYS A 63 0.16 15.50 -19.31
CA LYS A 63 0.09 14.06 -19.08
C LYS A 63 0.64 13.30 -20.27
N LYS A 64 1.22 12.15 -20.01
CA LYS A 64 1.70 11.22 -21.04
C LYS A 64 1.44 9.79 -20.61
N GLN A 65 1.08 8.95 -21.58
CA GLN A 65 0.87 7.53 -21.38
C GLN A 65 1.51 6.74 -22.52
N MET A 66 2.12 5.62 -22.19
CA MET A 66 2.67 4.64 -23.12
C MET A 66 2.29 3.23 -22.68
N ARG A 67 2.46 2.26 -23.59
CA ARG A 67 2.36 0.83 -23.24
C ARG A 67 3.76 0.27 -23.04
N LEU A 68 3.95 -0.48 -21.97
CA LEU A 68 5.22 -1.18 -21.71
C LEU A 68 5.37 -2.46 -22.53
N SER A 69 4.25 -3.00 -23.03
CA SER A 69 4.18 -4.21 -23.84
C SER A 69 3.00 -4.13 -24.81
N GLU A 70 3.12 -4.81 -25.95
CA GLU A 70 2.01 -5.03 -26.89
C GLU A 70 0.96 -5.99 -26.34
N GLU A 71 1.33 -6.83 -25.36
CA GLU A 71 0.40 -7.66 -24.62
C GLU A 71 -0.45 -6.82 -23.66
N LYS A 72 -1.61 -7.34 -23.27
CA LYS A 72 -2.49 -6.72 -22.26
C LYS A 72 -2.13 -7.21 -20.86
N LEU A 73 -0.98 -6.76 -20.36
CA LEU A 73 -0.52 -7.09 -19.03
C LEU A 73 -1.24 -6.23 -17.98
N GLU A 74 -1.34 -6.75 -16.76
CA GLU A 74 -1.85 -6.00 -15.62
C GLU A 74 -0.73 -5.67 -14.65
N PHE A 75 -0.60 -4.39 -14.29
CA PHE A 75 0.39 -3.95 -13.30
C PHE A 75 -0.29 -3.62 -11.98
N ARG A 76 0.20 -4.26 -10.90
CA ARG A 76 -0.12 -3.91 -9.50
C ARG A 76 1.07 -3.29 -8.76
N THR A 77 2.18 -3.11 -9.44
CA THR A 77 3.43 -2.60 -8.86
C THR A 77 3.95 -1.45 -9.71
N LEU A 78 4.48 -0.44 -9.04
CA LEU A 78 5.32 0.61 -9.60
C LEU A 78 6.22 1.12 -8.50
N SER A 79 7.52 1.02 -8.71
CA SER A 79 8.53 1.57 -7.81
C SER A 79 9.50 2.46 -8.56
N GLN A 80 10.35 3.16 -7.80
CA GLN A 80 11.36 4.02 -8.38
C GLN A 80 12.67 3.95 -7.60
N SER A 81 13.76 3.85 -8.35
CA SER A 81 15.10 4.19 -7.87
C SER A 81 15.44 5.63 -8.29
N THR A 82 16.64 6.08 -7.98
CA THR A 82 17.16 7.39 -8.38
C THR A 82 17.04 7.62 -9.90
N LYS A 83 17.30 6.58 -10.73
CA LYS A 83 17.38 6.71 -12.20
C LYS A 83 16.21 6.11 -12.96
N TYR A 84 15.48 5.18 -12.34
CA TYR A 84 14.51 4.36 -13.06
C TYR A 84 13.18 4.29 -12.33
N PHE A 85 12.10 4.21 -13.09
CA PHE A 85 10.89 3.54 -12.65
C PHE A 85 10.98 2.07 -13.00
N GLU A 86 10.36 1.22 -12.18
CA GLU A 86 10.33 -0.20 -12.43
C GLU A 86 8.98 -0.78 -12.03
N ALA A 87 8.47 -1.69 -12.85
CA ALA A 87 7.14 -2.27 -12.69
C ALA A 87 7.18 -3.75 -13.07
N ILE A 88 6.46 -4.57 -12.30
CA ILE A 88 6.27 -5.99 -12.53
C ILE A 88 4.78 -6.22 -12.79
N ASN A 89 4.45 -6.87 -13.90
CA ASN A 89 3.08 -7.30 -14.14
C ASN A 89 2.73 -8.48 -13.25
N ILE A 90 1.44 -8.58 -12.89
CA ILE A 90 0.90 -9.79 -12.30
C ILE A 90 0.75 -10.87 -13.36
N LEU A 91 0.64 -12.12 -12.87
CA LEU A 91 0.46 -13.34 -13.65
C LEU A 91 1.61 -13.67 -14.60
N SER A 92 1.69 -14.94 -14.97
CA SER A 92 2.68 -15.45 -15.91
C SER A 92 2.32 -15.14 -17.37
N PRO A 93 3.29 -14.81 -18.23
CA PRO A 93 4.69 -14.53 -17.89
C PRO A 93 4.83 -13.20 -17.14
N ALA A 94 5.60 -13.21 -16.06
CA ALA A 94 5.90 -12.02 -15.27
C ALA A 94 7.19 -11.38 -15.80
N TYR A 95 7.14 -10.07 -16.05
CA TYR A 95 8.25 -9.29 -16.56
C TYR A 95 8.57 -8.16 -15.59
N LEU A 96 9.85 -8.03 -15.24
CA LEU A 96 10.35 -6.83 -14.56
C LEU A 96 10.78 -5.80 -15.61
N PHE A 97 9.95 -4.78 -15.81
CA PHE A 97 10.24 -3.64 -16.68
C PHE A 97 11.05 -2.59 -15.93
N ARG A 98 12.03 -2.00 -16.61
CA ARG A 98 12.79 -0.83 -16.18
C ARG A 98 12.62 0.29 -17.19
N ILE A 99 12.20 1.45 -16.71
CA ILE A 99 11.94 2.66 -17.48
C ILE A 99 12.87 3.77 -17.00
N ASN A 100 13.70 4.31 -17.89
CA ASN A 100 14.59 5.42 -17.57
C ASN A 100 13.79 6.73 -17.40
N LYS A 101 13.96 7.40 -16.25
CA LYS A 101 13.18 8.61 -15.92
C LYS A 101 13.41 9.78 -16.88
N LYS A 102 14.58 9.87 -17.51
CA LYS A 102 14.96 11.01 -18.36
C LYS A 102 14.41 10.89 -19.78
N ASN A 103 14.53 9.69 -20.38
CA ASN A 103 14.22 9.49 -21.79
C ASN A 103 13.10 8.47 -22.03
N LEU A 104 12.53 7.89 -20.97
CA LEU A 104 11.45 6.89 -21.00
C LEU A 104 11.80 5.61 -21.78
N GLN A 105 13.10 5.34 -21.99
CA GLN A 105 13.53 4.09 -22.60
C GLN A 105 13.16 2.91 -21.69
N VAL A 106 12.55 1.89 -22.28
CA VAL A 106 12.08 0.67 -21.60
C VAL A 106 13.03 -0.48 -21.87
N SER A 107 13.29 -1.29 -20.85
CA SER A 107 14.04 -2.55 -20.94
C SER A 107 13.40 -3.58 -20.02
N ILE A 108 13.56 -4.88 -20.33
CA ILE A 108 13.13 -5.99 -19.47
C ILE A 108 14.36 -6.52 -18.75
N LEU A 109 14.35 -6.50 -17.42
CA LEU A 109 15.45 -6.99 -16.59
C LEU A 109 15.33 -8.48 -16.28
N MET A 110 14.11 -8.99 -16.23
CA MET A 110 13.83 -10.39 -15.92
C MET A 110 12.49 -10.81 -16.51
N THR A 111 12.43 -12.09 -16.86
CA THR A 111 11.21 -12.80 -17.25
C THR A 111 11.09 -14.07 -16.41
N ASP A 112 9.96 -14.25 -15.73
CA ASP A 112 9.55 -15.54 -15.15
C ASP A 112 8.38 -16.11 -15.97
N LYS A 113 8.60 -17.27 -16.58
CA LYS A 113 7.61 -17.97 -17.43
C LYS A 113 6.89 -19.10 -16.71
N LYS A 114 7.17 -19.33 -15.42
CA LYS A 114 6.45 -20.35 -14.64
C LYS A 114 4.99 -19.95 -14.55
N LYS A 115 4.08 -20.89 -14.80
CA LYS A 115 2.63 -20.64 -14.74
C LYS A 115 2.17 -20.05 -13.40
N SER A 116 2.88 -20.36 -12.32
CA SER A 116 2.63 -19.85 -10.96
C SER A 116 3.24 -18.48 -10.66
N ALA A 117 3.91 -17.81 -11.61
CA ALA A 117 4.52 -16.51 -11.36
C ALA A 117 3.45 -15.45 -11.06
N PHE A 118 3.50 -14.88 -9.85
CA PHE A 118 2.62 -13.82 -9.40
C PHE A 118 3.35 -12.92 -8.41
N PHE A 119 3.69 -11.69 -8.82
CA PHE A 119 4.37 -10.73 -7.95
C PHE A 119 3.36 -9.78 -7.31
N ASP A 120 3.36 -9.75 -5.98
CA ASP A 120 2.39 -8.97 -5.20
C ASP A 120 2.83 -7.54 -5.00
N SER A 121 4.13 -7.32 -4.80
CA SER A 121 4.64 -6.00 -4.45
C SER A 121 6.11 -5.86 -4.83
N PHE A 122 6.49 -4.64 -5.15
CA PHE A 122 7.86 -4.25 -5.43
C PHE A 122 8.11 -2.82 -4.98
N ILE A 123 9.02 -2.62 -4.03
CA ILE A 123 9.39 -1.29 -3.54
C ILE A 123 10.91 -1.09 -3.45
N TYR A 124 11.32 0.17 -3.60
CA TYR A 124 12.66 0.68 -3.34
C TYR A 124 12.67 1.58 -2.11
N ASP A 125 13.77 1.55 -1.36
CA ASP A 125 14.08 2.60 -0.40
C ASP A 125 14.92 3.75 -1.00
N ARG A 126 15.16 4.79 -0.20
CA ARG A 126 15.92 5.98 -0.60
C ARG A 126 17.38 5.71 -0.99
N PHE A 127 17.90 4.52 -0.77
CA PHE A 127 19.28 4.12 -1.09
C PHE A 127 19.34 3.23 -2.35
N ASP A 128 18.25 3.16 -3.12
CA ASP A 128 18.08 2.28 -4.28
C ASP A 128 18.21 0.79 -3.92
N ARG A 129 17.80 0.40 -2.71
CA ARG A 129 17.67 -1.01 -2.31
C ARG A 129 16.23 -1.46 -2.50
N GLY A 130 16.03 -2.53 -3.26
CA GLY A 130 14.71 -2.97 -3.71
C GLY A 130 14.32 -4.33 -3.14
N VAL A 131 13.03 -4.55 -2.89
CA VAL A 131 12.46 -5.85 -2.54
C VAL A 131 11.20 -6.06 -3.36
N ALA A 132 11.16 -7.13 -4.13
CA ALA A 132 9.93 -7.66 -4.72
C ALA A 132 9.56 -8.98 -4.05
N ILE A 133 8.27 -9.20 -3.84
CA ILE A 133 7.74 -10.43 -3.26
C ILE A 133 6.68 -11.04 -4.18
N SER A 134 6.66 -12.37 -4.23
CA SER A 134 5.67 -13.19 -4.93
C SER A 134 4.95 -14.08 -3.94
N ASP A 135 3.83 -14.65 -4.39
CA ASP A 135 3.22 -15.77 -3.67
C ASP A 135 4.19 -16.96 -3.52
N PRO A 136 4.03 -17.77 -2.45
CA PRO A 136 4.80 -18.99 -2.26
C PRO A 136 4.45 -20.04 -3.31
N ASN A 137 5.39 -20.92 -3.61
CA ASN A 137 5.10 -22.13 -4.38
C ASN A 137 4.30 -23.15 -3.55
N GLU A 138 3.92 -24.28 -4.17
CA GLU A 138 3.17 -25.36 -3.52
C GLU A 138 3.86 -25.96 -2.28
N GLU A 139 5.19 -25.79 -2.16
CA GLU A 139 5.99 -26.26 -1.01
C GLU A 139 6.04 -25.22 0.14
N GLY A 140 5.41 -24.05 -0.03
CA GLY A 140 5.41 -22.96 0.93
C GLY A 140 6.68 -22.09 0.90
N ASN A 141 7.39 -22.07 -0.24
CA ASN A 141 8.61 -21.28 -0.44
C ASN A 141 8.32 -20.13 -1.42
N ALA A 142 8.48 -18.87 -0.99
CA ALA A 142 8.50 -17.74 -1.92
C ALA A 142 9.92 -17.43 -2.39
N ASN A 143 10.02 -16.74 -3.54
CA ASN A 143 11.30 -16.31 -4.10
C ASN A 143 11.36 -14.78 -4.14
N PRO A 144 11.67 -14.11 -3.01
CA PRO A 144 11.82 -12.66 -3.01
C PRO A 144 12.97 -12.25 -3.93
N ILE A 145 12.80 -11.14 -4.64
CA ILE A 145 13.88 -10.48 -5.37
C ILE A 145 14.42 -9.37 -4.47
N ILE A 146 15.67 -9.47 -4.09
CA ILE A 146 16.37 -8.43 -3.31
C ILE A 146 17.39 -7.74 -4.20
N ILE A 147 17.31 -6.42 -4.29
CA ILE A 147 18.17 -5.57 -5.12
C ILE A 147 19.02 -4.69 -4.21
N ILE A 148 20.34 -4.74 -4.38
CA ILE A 148 21.32 -3.90 -3.66
C ILE A 148 22.21 -3.21 -4.72
N LYS A 149 22.53 -1.92 -4.51
CA LYS A 149 23.13 -1.05 -5.53
C LYS A 149 24.52 -1.53 -6.01
N GLN A 150 24.64 -1.60 -7.34
CA GLN A 150 25.81 -1.82 -8.23
C GLN A 150 26.50 -3.18 -8.22
N GLY A 151 26.00 -4.08 -9.08
CA GLY A 151 26.84 -5.10 -9.73
C GLY A 151 26.13 -6.41 -10.00
N ASN A 152 25.35 -6.90 -9.03
CA ASN A 152 24.72 -8.21 -9.13
C ASN A 152 23.21 -8.06 -9.04
N TYR A 153 22.57 -8.23 -10.18
CA TYR A 153 21.22 -8.75 -10.23
C TYR A 153 21.27 -10.15 -9.59
N THR A 154 20.93 -10.29 -8.30
CA THR A 154 20.69 -11.61 -7.72
C THR A 154 19.27 -12.05 -8.02
N SER A 155 18.94 -12.25 -9.30
CA SER A 155 18.12 -13.43 -9.58
C SER A 155 19.06 -14.63 -9.50
N GLY A 156 19.18 -15.20 -8.31
CA GLY A 156 19.55 -16.60 -8.16
C GLY A 156 21.04 -16.99 -8.17
N ARG A 157 21.94 -16.36 -7.40
CA ARG A 157 23.19 -17.05 -7.01
C ARG A 157 23.54 -16.94 -5.52
N SER A 158 23.52 -18.14 -4.92
CA SER A 158 24.33 -18.68 -3.80
C SER A 158 24.05 -18.32 -2.34
N VAL A 159 23.04 -17.54 -1.98
CA VAL A 159 22.54 -17.60 -0.60
C VAL A 159 21.02 -17.69 -0.62
N LYS A 160 20.49 -18.86 -0.20
CA LYS A 160 19.07 -18.95 0.13
C LYS A 160 18.90 -18.09 1.38
N PRO A 161 18.16 -16.96 1.32
CA PRO A 161 17.78 -16.29 2.55
C PRO A 161 17.07 -17.30 3.45
N ASP A 162 17.24 -17.18 4.76
CA ASP A 162 16.47 -17.93 5.75
C ASP A 162 15.04 -17.42 5.76
N PHE A 163 14.36 -17.61 4.64
CA PHE A 163 13.07 -17.03 4.36
C PHE A 163 12.01 -17.81 5.14
N PRO A 164 11.06 -17.14 5.82
CA PRO A 164 10.10 -17.85 6.64
C PRO A 164 9.26 -18.80 5.80
N LYS A 165 9.09 -20.03 6.28
CA LYS A 165 8.20 -21.00 5.64
C LYS A 165 6.74 -20.57 5.83
N TYR A 166 5.94 -20.69 4.77
CA TYR A 166 4.53 -20.33 4.77
C TYR A 166 3.71 -21.47 5.36
N PHE A 167 2.64 -21.12 6.05
CA PHE A 167 1.57 -22.07 6.34
C PHE A 167 0.76 -22.34 5.08
N THR A 168 0.14 -23.51 4.98
CA THR A 168 -0.78 -23.81 3.87
C THR A 168 -1.90 -22.78 3.81
N GLY A 169 -2.02 -22.08 2.68
CA GLY A 169 -3.01 -21.02 2.46
C GLY A 169 -2.60 -19.64 2.98
N GLU A 170 -1.39 -19.47 3.53
CA GLU A 170 -0.78 -18.16 3.74
C GLU A 170 -0.19 -17.63 2.43
N ALA A 171 -0.42 -16.35 2.15
CA ALA A 171 -0.04 -15.68 0.90
C ALA A 171 0.25 -14.19 1.14
N HIS A 172 0.64 -13.49 0.08
CA HIS A 172 0.66 -12.04 0.08
C HIS A 172 -0.56 -11.49 -0.66
N PHE A 173 -0.95 -10.27 -0.34
CA PHE A 173 -1.95 -9.57 -1.13
C PHE A 173 -1.27 -8.55 -2.02
N ALA A 174 -1.51 -8.64 -3.34
CA ALA A 174 -1.10 -7.62 -4.31
C ALA A 174 -1.89 -6.31 -4.16
N ALA A 175 -1.72 -5.67 -3.01
CA ALA A 175 -2.39 -4.47 -2.52
C ALA A 175 -1.55 -3.23 -2.81
N SER A 176 -1.23 -3.04 -4.08
CA SER A 176 -0.63 -1.80 -4.57
C SER A 176 0.72 -1.44 -3.94
N ASN A 177 1.65 -2.40 -3.85
CA ASN A 177 2.94 -2.28 -3.16
C ASN A 177 2.88 -2.09 -1.63
N SER A 178 1.68 -1.96 -1.06
CA SER A 178 1.55 -1.45 0.30
C SER A 178 1.67 -2.51 1.38
N ASN A 179 1.84 -3.79 0.99
CA ASN A 179 2.12 -4.89 1.92
C ASN A 179 3.61 -4.94 2.35
N ILE A 180 4.46 -4.06 1.81
CA ILE A 180 5.87 -3.89 2.21
C ILE A 180 6.07 -2.47 2.78
N ALA A 181 6.74 -2.37 3.92
CA ALA A 181 7.26 -1.11 4.45
C ALA A 181 8.78 -1.16 4.60
N MET A 182 9.45 -0.03 4.35
CA MET A 182 10.89 0.14 4.53
C MET A 182 11.19 1.43 5.27
N ASN A 183 11.80 1.31 6.45
CA ASN A 183 12.20 2.46 7.24
C ASN A 183 13.41 2.12 8.10
N SER A 184 14.31 3.08 8.32
CA SER A 184 15.40 2.96 9.28
C SER A 184 16.27 1.69 9.11
N GLY A 185 16.47 1.25 7.87
CA GLY A 185 17.28 0.06 7.56
C GLY A 185 16.58 -1.28 7.84
N LYS A 186 15.29 -1.26 8.14
CA LYS A 186 14.42 -2.42 8.35
C LYS A 186 13.44 -2.54 7.19
N VAL A 187 13.02 -3.78 6.95
CA VAL A 187 11.99 -4.13 5.97
C VAL A 187 10.96 -4.99 6.69
N TRP A 188 9.68 -4.68 6.47
CA TRP A 188 8.54 -5.45 6.96
C TRP A 188 7.67 -5.84 5.78
N ILE A 189 7.22 -7.10 5.75
CA ILE A 189 6.36 -7.66 4.71
C ILE A 189 5.19 -8.34 5.40
N ALA A 190 3.98 -7.95 5.04
CA ALA A 190 2.77 -8.50 5.61
C ALA A 190 2.22 -9.67 4.78
N THR A 191 1.70 -10.69 5.46
CA THR A 191 0.98 -11.82 4.86
C THR A 191 -0.51 -11.81 5.25
N GLY A 192 -1.27 -12.65 4.57
CA GLY A 192 -2.67 -12.95 4.86
C GLY A 192 -3.07 -14.32 4.32
N GLY A 193 -4.38 -14.58 4.29
CA GLY A 193 -4.95 -15.87 3.95
C GLY A 193 -5.28 -16.68 5.20
N ALA A 194 -4.87 -17.94 5.20
CA ALA A 194 -4.98 -18.83 6.35
C ALA A 194 -4.22 -18.31 7.59
N LYS A 195 -3.17 -17.51 7.36
CA LYS A 195 -2.36 -16.85 8.39
C LYS A 195 -1.99 -15.43 8.00
N ALA A 196 -1.95 -14.52 8.96
CA ALA A 196 -1.51 -13.14 8.83
C ALA A 196 -0.33 -12.90 9.78
N ARG A 197 0.86 -12.73 9.19
CA ARG A 197 2.14 -12.56 9.89
C ARG A 197 2.90 -11.38 9.32
N ILE A 198 3.89 -10.92 10.09
CA ILE A 198 4.87 -9.95 9.62
C ILE A 198 6.21 -10.64 9.46
N PHE A 199 6.72 -10.65 8.24
CA PHE A 199 8.09 -11.02 7.95
C PHE A 199 8.97 -9.79 8.02
N LYS A 200 10.14 -9.93 8.62
CA LYS A 200 11.03 -8.81 8.91
C LYS A 200 12.47 -9.20 8.64
N PHE A 201 13.23 -8.27 8.07
CA PHE A 201 14.68 -8.35 8.02
C PHE A 201 15.32 -6.96 8.14
N SER A 202 16.65 -6.93 8.23
CA SER A 202 17.43 -5.70 8.24
C SER A 202 18.40 -5.66 7.08
N TRP A 203 18.59 -4.49 6.46
CA TRP A 203 19.58 -4.35 5.39
C TRP A 203 21.03 -4.59 5.83
N SER A 204 21.33 -4.55 7.13
CA SER A 204 22.62 -4.98 7.67
C SER A 204 22.81 -6.51 7.66
N ASN A 205 21.72 -7.27 7.53
CA ASN A 205 21.71 -8.71 7.39
C ASN A 205 20.48 -9.16 6.57
N PRO A 206 20.48 -8.93 5.23
CA PRO A 206 19.31 -9.13 4.37
C PRO A 206 18.95 -10.61 4.13
N LEU A 207 19.71 -11.53 4.73
CA LEU A 207 19.54 -12.97 4.60
C LEU A 207 18.93 -13.60 5.85
N LYS A 208 18.89 -12.88 6.97
CA LYS A 208 18.24 -13.32 8.21
C LYS A 208 16.85 -12.70 8.30
N TRP A 209 15.85 -13.56 8.18
CA TRP A 209 14.45 -13.15 8.30
C TRP A 209 13.84 -13.69 9.58
N GLU A 210 12.87 -12.95 10.08
CA GLU A 210 12.08 -13.32 11.25
C GLU A 210 10.61 -13.20 10.87
N ALA A 211 9.76 -14.05 11.46
CA ALA A 211 8.31 -14.01 11.26
C ALA A 211 7.61 -13.86 12.61
N TYR A 212 6.64 -12.96 12.67
CA TYR A 212 5.88 -12.64 13.88
C TYR A 212 4.38 -12.84 13.62
N GLU A 213 3.72 -13.56 14.53
CA GLU A 213 2.26 -13.74 14.49
C GLU A 213 1.56 -12.40 14.77
N THR A 214 0.34 -12.26 14.24
CA THR A 214 -0.50 -11.09 14.50
C THR A 214 -1.90 -11.51 14.95
N PRO A 215 -2.60 -10.65 15.72
CA PRO A 215 -4.00 -10.90 16.10
C PRO A 215 -5.00 -10.52 14.99
N PHE A 216 -4.54 -10.24 13.76
CA PHE A 216 -5.40 -9.83 12.65
C PHE A 216 -6.43 -10.91 12.30
N ILE A 217 -7.56 -10.48 11.74
CA ILE A 217 -8.51 -11.40 11.13
C ILE A 217 -7.82 -12.22 10.02
N GLN A 218 -8.00 -13.54 10.07
CA GLN A 218 -7.31 -14.53 9.23
C GLN A 218 -8.08 -15.85 9.23
N GLY A 219 -7.80 -16.73 8.27
CA GLY A 219 -8.36 -18.09 8.19
C GLY A 219 -9.04 -18.40 6.86
N THR A 220 -9.41 -17.39 6.08
CA THR A 220 -9.87 -17.53 4.69
C THR A 220 -8.85 -16.94 3.72
N SER A 221 -8.89 -17.35 2.45
CA SER A 221 -7.99 -16.83 1.40
C SER A 221 -8.12 -15.33 1.14
N SER A 222 -9.16 -14.68 1.65
CA SER A 222 -9.44 -13.25 1.46
C SER A 222 -9.10 -12.37 2.66
N GLN A 223 -8.89 -12.97 3.83
CA GLN A 223 -8.63 -12.27 5.09
C GLN A 223 -7.16 -11.98 5.31
N GLY A 224 -6.83 -10.86 5.95
CA GLY A 224 -5.48 -10.61 6.48
C GLY A 224 -5.03 -9.17 6.33
N ILE A 225 -3.72 -8.98 6.30
CA ILE A 225 -3.09 -7.66 6.24
C ILE A 225 -2.81 -7.30 4.78
N TYR A 226 -3.38 -6.20 4.31
CA TYR A 226 -3.21 -5.71 2.94
C TYR A 226 -2.16 -4.61 2.88
N SER A 227 -2.06 -3.80 3.92
CA SER A 227 -1.16 -2.67 3.92
C SER A 227 -0.50 -2.47 5.27
N ILE A 228 0.76 -2.06 5.23
CA ILE A 228 1.60 -1.78 6.39
C ILE A 228 2.44 -0.54 6.14
N ASP A 229 2.63 0.29 7.17
CA ASP A 229 3.52 1.44 7.13
C ASP A 229 4.22 1.65 8.47
N PHE A 230 5.42 2.22 8.43
CA PHE A 230 6.26 2.45 9.62
C PHE A 230 6.78 3.88 9.66
N TYR A 231 6.56 4.55 10.80
CA TYR A 231 7.10 5.89 11.06
C TYR A 231 8.59 5.83 11.37
N ASP A 232 8.99 4.87 12.19
CA ASP A 232 10.38 4.62 12.60
C ASP A 232 10.63 3.12 12.77
N LYS A 233 11.74 2.74 13.43
CA LYS A 233 12.08 1.34 13.68
C LYS A 233 11.17 0.61 14.68
N LYS A 234 10.27 1.33 15.36
CA LYS A 234 9.43 0.84 16.46
C LYS A 234 7.94 0.95 16.14
N PHE A 235 7.47 2.14 15.77
CA PHE A 235 6.06 2.40 15.56
C PHE A 235 5.65 2.13 14.11
N GLY A 236 4.63 1.27 13.96
CA GLY A 236 4.01 0.94 12.69
C GLY A 236 2.52 0.66 12.81
N ILE A 237 1.84 0.70 11.68
CA ILE A 237 0.42 0.46 11.50
C ILE A 237 0.22 -0.59 10.39
N ALA A 238 -0.74 -1.48 10.59
CA ALA A 238 -1.20 -2.44 9.60
C ALA A 238 -2.72 -2.31 9.44
N VAL A 239 -3.21 -2.39 8.20
CA VAL A 239 -4.63 -2.42 7.85
C VAL A 239 -4.94 -3.54 6.87
N GLY A 240 -6.19 -3.98 6.82
CA GLY A 240 -6.64 -5.00 5.88
C GLY A 240 -8.11 -5.35 6.07
N GLY A 241 -8.39 -6.64 6.22
CA GLY A 241 -9.74 -7.18 6.36
C GLY A 241 -10.01 -8.27 5.33
N ASP A 242 -11.25 -8.34 4.83
CA ASP A 242 -11.69 -9.32 3.84
C ASP A 242 -12.22 -8.62 2.58
N TYR A 243 -11.54 -8.77 1.44
CA TYR A 243 -11.94 -8.09 0.20
C TYR A 243 -13.29 -8.57 -0.35
N THR A 244 -13.76 -9.77 0.05
CA THR A 244 -15.06 -10.32 -0.33
C THR A 244 -16.19 -9.78 0.54
N LYS A 245 -15.85 -9.18 1.69
CA LYS A 245 -16.77 -8.63 2.67
C LYS A 245 -16.35 -7.24 3.11
N GLN A 246 -16.34 -6.31 2.16
CA GLN A 246 -15.70 -5.00 2.30
C GLN A 246 -16.24 -4.12 3.45
N THR A 247 -17.44 -4.39 3.95
CA THR A 247 -18.04 -3.66 5.08
C THR A 247 -17.63 -4.22 6.45
N GLU A 248 -17.06 -5.43 6.52
CA GLU A 248 -16.58 -6.00 7.79
C GLU A 248 -15.35 -5.22 8.29
N ASN A 249 -15.33 -4.95 9.59
CA ASN A 249 -14.38 -4.05 10.26
C ASN A 249 -13.82 -4.63 11.57
N ILE A 250 -13.77 -5.96 11.66
CA ILE A 250 -13.33 -6.67 12.86
C ILE A 250 -11.85 -7.02 12.75
N ASN A 251 -11.06 -6.62 13.74
CA ASN A 251 -9.64 -6.95 13.89
C ASN A 251 -8.80 -6.70 12.61
N ASN A 252 -9.12 -5.63 11.89
CA ASN A 252 -8.56 -5.30 10.58
C ASN A 252 -7.62 -4.07 10.60
N ILE A 253 -7.33 -3.54 11.80
CA ILE A 253 -6.38 -2.47 12.04
C ILE A 253 -5.57 -2.84 13.28
N ALA A 254 -4.24 -2.76 13.21
CA ALA A 254 -3.38 -3.02 14.35
C ALA A 254 -2.13 -2.11 14.34
N THR A 255 -1.61 -1.81 15.52
CA THR A 255 -0.39 -1.00 15.70
C THR A 255 0.67 -1.79 16.44
N THR A 256 1.94 -1.46 16.19
CA THR A 256 3.10 -2.00 16.91
C THR A 256 3.93 -0.87 17.52
N HIS A 257 4.61 -1.14 18.63
CA HIS A 257 5.54 -0.22 19.30
C HIS A 257 6.95 -0.81 19.51
N ASP A 258 7.18 -2.03 19.02
CA ASP A 258 8.44 -2.78 19.15
C ASP A 258 9.03 -3.18 17.79
N GLY A 259 8.58 -2.56 16.71
CA GLY A 259 9.11 -2.80 15.38
C GLY A 259 8.52 -4.05 14.73
N GLY A 260 7.24 -4.32 15.01
CA GLY A 260 6.46 -5.38 14.38
C GLY A 260 6.60 -6.75 15.01
N GLU A 261 7.13 -6.84 16.24
CA GLU A 261 7.28 -8.11 16.97
C GLU A 261 5.99 -8.47 17.70
N THR A 262 5.32 -7.47 18.28
CA THR A 262 3.96 -7.58 18.80
C THR A 262 3.04 -6.52 18.19
N TRP A 263 1.76 -6.88 18.08
CA TRP A 263 0.72 -6.06 17.46
C TRP A 263 -0.51 -6.00 18.35
N GLN A 264 -1.06 -4.79 18.49
CA GLN A 264 -2.29 -4.53 19.24
C GLN A 264 -3.40 -4.15 18.26
N ILE A 265 -4.53 -4.86 18.32
CA ILE A 265 -5.73 -4.50 17.54
C ILE A 265 -6.24 -3.12 17.99
N GLN A 266 -6.54 -2.29 17.00
CA GLN A 266 -7.18 -0.99 17.17
C GLN A 266 -8.52 -0.95 16.45
N ALA A 267 -9.42 -0.09 16.92
CA ALA A 267 -10.68 0.25 16.26
C ALA A 267 -11.51 -0.93 15.72
N SER A 268 -11.43 -2.12 16.34
CA SER A 268 -12.24 -3.28 15.94
C SER A 268 -13.72 -2.99 16.13
N GLY A 269 -14.51 -3.16 15.08
CA GLY A 269 -15.93 -2.76 15.05
C GLY A 269 -16.18 -1.25 15.04
N LYS A 270 -15.13 -0.42 14.97
CA LYS A 270 -15.17 1.05 15.13
C LYS A 270 -14.42 1.78 14.01
N ASN A 271 -14.33 1.17 12.83
CA ASN A 271 -13.82 1.76 11.60
C ASN A 271 -14.78 1.45 10.43
N ALA A 272 -14.52 1.98 9.23
CA ALA A 272 -15.38 1.88 8.06
C ALA A 272 -15.04 0.70 7.13
N GLY A 273 -14.46 -0.38 7.64
CA GLY A 273 -14.31 -1.64 6.93
C GLY A 273 -12.97 -1.83 6.24
N TYR A 274 -12.95 -2.72 5.25
CA TYR A 274 -11.77 -3.16 4.50
C TYR A 274 -10.93 -2.01 3.94
N LYS A 275 -9.60 -2.10 4.08
CA LYS A 275 -8.63 -1.13 3.57
C LYS A 275 -7.54 -1.80 2.74
N THR A 276 -7.18 -1.15 1.64
CA THR A 276 -6.18 -1.61 0.68
C THR A 276 -4.85 -0.90 0.84
N CYS A 277 -4.83 0.29 1.45
CA CYS A 277 -3.62 1.09 1.62
C CYS A 277 -3.74 1.97 2.89
N VAL A 278 -2.69 1.99 3.72
CA VAL A 278 -2.50 2.95 4.81
C VAL A 278 -1.19 3.69 4.63
N LYS A 279 -1.17 4.99 4.98
CA LYS A 279 0.03 5.83 4.97
C LYS A 279 0.07 6.75 6.19
N ILE A 280 1.19 6.73 6.90
CA ILE A 280 1.47 7.65 8.00
C ILE A 280 1.77 9.03 7.42
N ARG A 281 1.12 10.06 7.96
CA ARG A 281 1.27 11.44 7.52
C ARG A 281 2.70 11.94 7.76
N PRO A 282 3.37 12.53 6.77
CA PRO A 282 4.68 13.14 6.96
C PRO A 282 4.67 14.17 8.09
N LYS A 283 5.75 14.22 8.88
CA LYS A 283 5.94 15.17 10.00
C LYS A 283 4.94 15.03 11.17
N SER A 284 4.04 14.04 11.16
CA SER A 284 3.09 13.81 12.26
C SER A 284 3.69 13.05 13.45
N LYS A 285 4.94 12.57 13.33
CA LYS A 285 5.60 11.69 14.31
C LYS A 285 4.84 10.37 14.56
N GLY A 286 4.17 9.84 13.53
CA GLY A 286 3.36 8.62 13.62
C GLY A 286 1.92 8.85 14.12
N LYS A 287 1.58 10.06 14.56
CA LYS A 287 0.28 10.37 15.16
C LYS A 287 -0.87 10.29 14.16
N ASP A 288 -0.66 10.87 12.98
CA ASP A 288 -1.69 11.02 11.97
C ASP A 288 -1.47 10.02 10.83
N MET A 289 -2.54 9.42 10.32
CA MET A 289 -2.49 8.44 9.24
C MET A 289 -3.80 8.42 8.45
N ILE A 290 -3.69 8.08 7.17
CA ILE A 290 -4.83 7.92 6.27
C ILE A 290 -4.91 6.47 5.81
N ALA A 291 -6.12 5.96 5.62
CA ALA A 291 -6.34 4.66 5.02
C ALA A 291 -7.43 4.78 3.94
N VAL A 292 -7.22 4.10 2.82
CA VAL A 292 -8.19 4.01 1.73
C VAL A 292 -8.56 2.56 1.49
N GLY A 293 -9.82 2.35 1.13
CA GLY A 293 -10.34 1.11 0.59
C GLY A 293 -11.36 1.40 -0.49
N ASP A 294 -11.86 0.34 -1.13
CA ASP A 294 -12.78 0.42 -2.27
C ASP A 294 -14.05 1.26 -2.00
N GLN A 295 -14.44 1.46 -0.74
CA GLN A 295 -15.69 2.10 -0.37
C GLN A 295 -15.54 3.48 0.29
N ASN A 296 -14.36 3.83 0.83
CA ASN A 296 -14.18 5.05 1.63
C ASN A 296 -12.71 5.38 1.90
N ILE A 297 -12.51 6.60 2.43
CA ILE A 297 -11.25 7.08 2.99
C ILE A 297 -11.46 7.41 4.47
N GLU A 298 -10.57 6.90 5.32
CA GLU A 298 -10.57 7.17 6.76
C GLU A 298 -9.27 7.83 7.20
N PHE A 299 -9.36 8.62 8.27
CA PHE A 299 -8.23 9.31 8.86
C PHE A 299 -8.20 9.07 10.38
N SER A 300 -7.01 8.92 10.92
CA SER A 300 -6.74 8.83 12.36
C SER A 300 -5.73 9.91 12.76
N GLN A 301 -5.92 10.46 13.96
CA GLN A 301 -5.08 11.52 14.54
C GLN A 301 -4.58 11.15 15.94
N ASP A 302 -4.59 9.87 16.28
CA ASP A 302 -4.30 9.37 17.63
C ASP A 302 -3.51 8.06 17.61
N TYR A 303 -2.58 7.95 16.65
CA TYR A 303 -1.75 6.76 16.44
C TYR A 303 -2.57 5.53 16.07
N GLY A 304 -3.66 5.70 15.31
CA GLY A 304 -4.47 4.59 14.79
C GLY A 304 -5.50 4.04 15.77
N LYS A 305 -5.69 4.65 16.94
CA LYS A 305 -6.63 4.18 17.97
C LYS A 305 -8.09 4.41 17.58
N THR A 306 -8.38 5.58 17.00
CA THR A 306 -9.70 5.94 16.48
C THR A 306 -9.59 6.40 15.03
N TRP A 307 -10.65 6.14 14.27
CA TRP A 307 -10.71 6.41 12.84
C TRP A 307 -12.01 7.13 12.52
N THR A 308 -11.92 8.12 11.64
CA THR A 308 -13.05 8.90 11.14
C THR A 308 -13.13 8.74 9.64
N LYS A 309 -14.29 8.37 9.11
CA LYS A 309 -14.55 8.40 7.68
C LYS A 309 -14.64 9.84 7.20
N ILE A 310 -13.69 10.24 6.35
CA ILE A 310 -13.59 11.61 5.81
C ILE A 310 -14.10 11.72 4.37
N SER A 311 -14.32 10.59 3.70
CA SER A 311 -14.88 10.56 2.34
C SER A 311 -15.55 9.23 2.02
N ASP A 312 -16.63 9.29 1.24
CA ASP A 312 -17.33 8.14 0.64
C ASP A 312 -16.87 7.86 -0.81
N GLU A 313 -15.76 8.45 -1.26
CA GLU A 313 -15.17 8.16 -2.57
C GLU A 313 -14.88 6.67 -2.73
N LYS A 314 -15.39 6.08 -3.82
CA LYS A 314 -15.29 4.65 -4.10
C LYS A 314 -14.31 4.33 -5.22
N GLY A 315 -13.81 3.10 -5.21
CA GLY A 315 -12.94 2.56 -6.25
C GLY A 315 -11.54 3.14 -6.22
N LEU A 316 -11.06 3.56 -5.05
CA LEU A 316 -9.67 3.96 -4.81
C LEU A 316 -8.94 2.84 -4.07
N TYR A 317 -7.70 2.55 -4.48
CA TYR A 317 -6.95 1.36 -4.05
C TYR A 317 -5.57 1.68 -3.45
N VAL A 318 -5.07 2.88 -3.69
CA VAL A 318 -3.71 3.28 -3.33
C VAL A 318 -3.69 4.78 -3.04
N CYS A 319 -2.84 5.20 -2.11
CA CYS A 319 -2.61 6.60 -1.81
C CYS A 319 -1.13 6.89 -1.56
N GLU A 320 -0.71 8.13 -1.84
CA GLU A 320 0.60 8.65 -1.47
C GLU A 320 0.49 10.11 -1.03
N TRP A 321 1.26 10.48 0.00
CA TRP A 321 1.37 11.86 0.46
C TRP A 321 2.26 12.67 -0.50
N ILE A 322 1.76 13.81 -0.97
CA ILE A 322 2.58 14.82 -1.67
C ILE A 322 3.36 15.64 -0.64
N ASP A 323 2.66 16.04 0.42
CA ASP A 323 3.20 16.82 1.52
C ASP A 323 2.40 16.54 2.80
N ALA A 324 2.43 17.45 3.78
CA ALA A 324 1.72 17.26 5.04
C ALA A 324 0.19 17.40 4.91
N ASN A 325 -0.36 18.04 3.88
CA ASN A 325 -1.78 18.35 3.77
C ASN A 325 -2.42 17.78 2.50
N THR A 326 -1.62 17.39 1.51
CA THR A 326 -2.13 16.95 0.22
C THR A 326 -1.70 15.52 -0.09
N LEU A 327 -2.64 14.74 -0.62
CA LEU A 327 -2.44 13.37 -1.07
C LEU A 327 -2.91 13.18 -2.50
N VAL A 328 -2.43 12.10 -3.10
CA VAL A 328 -3.02 11.53 -4.30
C VAL A 328 -3.56 10.15 -4.01
N PHE A 329 -4.68 9.84 -4.64
CA PHE A 329 -5.30 8.53 -4.64
C PHE A 329 -5.50 8.08 -6.07
N ALA A 330 -5.46 6.77 -6.30
CA ALA A 330 -5.82 6.21 -7.58
C ALA A 330 -6.56 4.89 -7.41
N GLY A 331 -7.27 4.51 -8.46
CA GLY A 331 -7.94 3.24 -8.52
C GLY A 331 -8.61 3.05 -9.86
N LYS A 332 -9.87 2.64 -9.83
CA LYS A 332 -10.66 2.43 -11.03
C LYS A 332 -10.96 3.76 -11.73
N ASP A 333 -10.50 3.83 -12.96
CA ASP A 333 -10.74 4.85 -13.97
C ASP A 333 -10.21 6.27 -13.67
N ARG A 334 -9.54 6.49 -12.53
CA ARG A 334 -9.09 7.84 -12.15
C ARG A 334 -7.90 7.92 -11.20
N ILE A 335 -7.25 9.08 -11.24
CA ILE A 335 -6.36 9.62 -10.20
C ILE A 335 -7.01 10.88 -9.66
N VAL A 336 -7.07 11.01 -8.33
CA VAL A 336 -7.58 12.20 -7.64
C VAL A 336 -6.54 12.74 -6.67
N LYS A 337 -6.56 14.06 -6.45
CA LYS A 337 -5.80 14.77 -5.43
C LYS A 337 -6.76 15.20 -4.33
N MET A 338 -6.39 14.96 -3.09
CA MET A 338 -7.15 15.43 -1.93
C MET A 338 -6.33 16.42 -1.13
N THR A 339 -6.93 17.54 -0.72
CA THR A 339 -6.34 18.49 0.23
C THR A 339 -7.14 18.42 1.53
N LEU A 340 -6.44 18.21 2.64
CA LEU A 340 -6.98 18.24 3.99
C LEU A 340 -6.84 19.65 4.58
N HIS A 341 -7.93 20.21 5.09
CA HIS A 341 -7.97 21.54 5.72
C HIS A 341 -7.94 21.49 7.25
#